data_AF-A0A1G8GKE1-F1
#
_entry.id   AF-A0A1G8GKE1-F1
#
_cell.length_a   1.000
_cell.length_b   1.000
_cell.length_c   1.000
_cell.angle_alpha   90.00
_cell.angle_beta   90.00
_cell.angle_gamma   90.00
#
_symmetry.space_group_name_H-M   'P 1'
#
loop_
_entity.id
_entity.type
_entity.pdbx_description
1 polymer ?
#
loop_
_entity_poly.entity_id
_entity_poly.type
_entity_poly.pdbx_seq_one_letter_code
_entity_poly.pdbx_strand_id
1 'polypeptide(L)'
;MLIRQLLTFLFLSLIAMLIGLLGFLPVLKRALVPLFNMVHTAEQIDAGNLARRFPPHQGQREIDRLAESFNGILERLEASFEAERETKEQMRRFIADASHELRTPLTSIHGFLEVLLRGAANQPDQLHKALKSMHGESERLNKLVHELLLLAKLDRTPHVFNRFYRSDSSRTRKYGGAGLGLSITKSIVDIHRGTISVVSQEEAGCTFNIWLPIIIELIQSS
;
A
#
# COMPACT_ATOMS: atom_id res chain seq x y z
N MET A 1 58.96 45.46 -35.02
CA MET A 1 58.56 44.11 -35.48
C MET A 1 57.98 43.25 -34.36
N LEU A 2 58.64 43.13 -33.19
CA LEU A 2 58.18 42.32 -32.04
C LEU A 2 56.77 42.68 -31.53
N ILE A 3 56.44 43.97 -31.40
CA ILE A 3 55.12 44.43 -30.89
C ILE A 3 53.97 43.96 -31.79
N ARG A 4 54.16 43.95 -33.12
CA ARG A 4 53.15 43.46 -34.07
C ARG A 4 52.92 41.96 -33.92
N GLN A 5 53.98 41.19 -33.75
CA GLN A 5 53.89 39.74 -33.51
C GLN A 5 53.17 39.44 -32.19
N LEU A 6 53.50 40.16 -31.11
CA LEU A 6 52.83 40.03 -29.81
C LEU A 6 51.32 40.30 -29.93
N LEU A 7 50.92 41.37 -30.62
CA LEU A 7 49.51 41.70 -30.85
C LEU A 7 48.77 40.62 -31.65
N THR A 8 49.40 40.05 -32.68
CA THR A 8 48.78 38.96 -33.45
C THR A 8 48.58 37.70 -32.62
N PHE A 9 49.55 37.33 -31.78
CA PHE A 9 49.42 36.16 -30.89
C PHE A 9 48.33 36.38 -29.84
N LEU A 10 48.27 37.57 -29.24
CA LEU A 10 47.25 37.91 -28.26
C LEU A 10 45.85 37.87 -28.87
N PHE A 11 45.67 38.41 -30.07
CA PHE A 11 44.41 38.37 -30.79
C PHE A 11 43.97 36.93 -31.09
N LEU A 12 44.87 36.09 -31.59
CA LEU A 12 44.60 34.67 -31.86
C LEU A 12 44.24 33.89 -30.60
N SER A 13 44.98 34.12 -29.51
CA SER A 13 44.70 33.49 -28.22
C SER A 13 43.34 33.90 -27.67
N LEU A 14 42.96 35.17 -27.82
CA LEU A 14 41.66 35.67 -27.38
C LEU A 14 40.51 35.02 -28.19
N ILE A 15 40.67 34.91 -29.50
CA ILE A 15 39.70 34.23 -30.37
C ILE A 15 39.59 32.76 -29.99
N ALA A 16 40.72 32.06 -29.81
CA ALA A 16 40.72 30.66 -29.40
C ALA A 16 40.02 30.45 -28.05
N MET A 17 40.28 31.35 -27.09
CA MET A 17 39.62 31.33 -25.78
C MET A 17 38.11 31.57 -25.91
N LEU A 18 37.69 32.53 -26.73
CA LEU A 18 36.28 32.84 -26.97
C LEU A 18 35.56 31.65 -27.60
N ILE A 19 36.16 31.00 -28.61
CA ILE A 19 35.61 29.81 -29.26
C ILE A 19 35.51 28.66 -28.24
N GLY A 20 36.54 28.44 -27.44
CA GLY A 20 36.53 27.42 -26.38
C GLY A 20 35.42 27.66 -25.35
N LEU A 21 35.26 28.91 -24.90
CA LEU A 21 34.21 29.31 -23.97
C LEU A 21 32.81 29.10 -24.57
N LEU A 22 32.59 29.59 -25.78
CA LEU A 22 31.30 29.45 -26.48
C LEU A 22 30.97 27.99 -26.77
N GLY A 23 31.97 27.15 -27.07
CA GLY A 23 31.80 25.72 -27.27
C GLY A 23 31.54 24.95 -25.97
N PHE A 24 32.07 25.42 -24.83
CA PHE A 24 31.89 24.76 -23.53
C PHE A 24 30.51 25.01 -22.91
N LEU A 25 29.96 26.22 -23.06
CA LEU A 25 28.63 26.57 -22.52
C LEU A 25 27.49 25.59 -22.88
N PRO A 26 27.29 25.16 -24.15
CA PRO A 26 26.25 24.20 -24.49
C PRO A 26 26.50 22.82 -23.89
N VAL A 27 27.76 22.39 -23.75
CA VAL A 27 28.11 21.13 -23.09
C VAL A 27 27.70 21.18 -21.62
N LEU A 28 28.02 22.29 -20.93
CA LEU A 28 27.65 22.49 -19.53
C LEU A 28 26.12 22.48 -19.33
N LYS A 29 25.38 23.17 -20.20
CA LYS A 29 23.91 23.16 -20.16
C LYS A 29 23.35 21.76 -20.40
N ARG A 30 23.88 21.04 -21.39
CA ARG A 30 23.44 19.68 -21.71
C ARG A 30 23.68 18.70 -20.56
N ALA A 31 24.73 18.93 -19.77
CA ALA A 31 25.04 18.13 -18.57
C ALA A 31 24.16 18.47 -17.36
N LEU A 32 23.99 19.77 -17.04
CA LEU A 32 23.38 20.21 -15.77
C LEU A 32 21.86 20.36 -15.81
N VAL A 33 21.28 20.80 -16.94
CA VAL A 33 19.83 21.06 -17.03
C VAL A 33 18.99 19.81 -16.71
N PRO A 34 19.30 18.61 -17.23
CA PRO A 34 18.55 17.40 -16.89
C PRO A 34 18.55 17.06 -15.41
N LEU A 35 19.67 17.30 -14.72
CA LEU A 35 19.80 17.03 -13.28
C LEU A 35 18.97 18.02 -12.45
N PHE A 36 18.99 19.31 -12.83
CA PHE A 36 18.14 20.32 -12.20
C PHE A 36 16.65 19.99 -12.33
N ASN A 37 16.22 19.53 -13.51
CA ASN A 37 14.83 19.11 -13.73
C ASN A 37 14.44 17.92 -12.83
N MET A 38 15.34 16.97 -12.60
CA MET A 38 15.08 15.86 -11.67
C MET A 38 14.90 16.36 -10.25
N VAL A 39 15.83 17.18 -9.74
CA VAL A 39 15.73 17.72 -8.37
C VAL A 39 14.43 18.50 -8.19
N HIS A 40 14.11 19.38 -9.14
CA HIS A 40 12.90 20.19 -9.06
C HIS A 40 11.61 19.35 -9.12
N THR A 41 11.61 18.27 -9.91
CA THR A 41 10.47 17.33 -9.95
C THR A 41 10.35 16.57 -8.63
N ALA A 42 11.47 16.14 -8.05
CA ALA A 42 11.52 15.44 -6.77
C ALA A 42 11.03 16.34 -5.61
N GLU A 43 11.41 17.62 -5.58
CA GLU A 43 10.95 18.60 -4.60
C GLU A 43 9.44 18.84 -4.63
N GLN A 44 8.80 18.58 -5.77
CA GLN A 44 7.36 18.75 -5.96
C GLN A 44 6.55 17.49 -5.70
N ILE A 45 7.21 16.36 -5.45
CA ILE A 45 6.56 15.11 -5.08
C ILE A 45 6.41 15.08 -3.56
N ASP A 46 5.17 15.04 -3.09
CA ASP A 46 4.82 14.88 -1.69
C ASP A 46 3.68 13.86 -1.53
N ALA A 47 3.27 13.59 -0.29
CA ALA A 47 2.20 12.64 0.00
C ALA A 47 0.83 13.06 -0.57
N GLY A 48 0.64 14.33 -0.91
CA GLY A 48 -0.58 14.86 -1.52
C GLY A 48 -0.56 14.85 -3.04
N ASN A 49 0.61 14.72 -3.67
CA ASN A 49 0.77 14.80 -5.12
C ASN A 49 1.79 13.78 -5.66
N LEU A 50 1.43 12.51 -5.54
CA LEU A 50 2.21 11.39 -6.11
C LEU A 50 2.04 11.23 -7.62
N ALA A 51 1.04 11.87 -8.24
CA ALA A 51 0.74 11.74 -9.67
C ALA A 51 1.82 12.36 -10.58
N ARG A 52 2.70 13.20 -10.02
CA ARG A 52 3.80 13.80 -10.78
C ARG A 52 4.80 12.74 -11.22
N ARG A 53 5.37 12.90 -12.41
CA ARG A 53 6.33 11.96 -13.01
C ARG A 53 7.56 12.70 -13.51
N PHE A 54 8.70 12.02 -13.44
CA PHE A 54 9.93 12.47 -14.05
C PHE A 54 9.83 12.34 -15.58
N PRO A 55 10.28 13.34 -16.35
CA PRO A 55 10.23 13.29 -17.82
C PRO A 55 10.99 12.08 -18.39
N PRO A 56 10.42 11.36 -19.39
CA PRO A 56 10.96 10.09 -19.87
C PRO A 56 12.23 10.23 -20.73
N HIS A 57 12.44 11.41 -21.34
CA HIS A 57 13.56 11.65 -22.22
C HIS A 57 14.17 13.04 -21.96
N GLN A 58 15.42 13.05 -21.52
CA GLN A 58 16.20 14.26 -21.21
C GLN A 58 17.53 14.33 -21.97
N GLY A 59 17.77 13.38 -22.89
CA GLY A 59 18.91 13.41 -23.80
C GLY A 59 20.21 12.88 -23.19
N GLN A 60 20.13 12.25 -22.02
CA GLN A 60 21.21 11.51 -21.36
C GLN A 60 20.67 10.14 -20.92
N ARG A 61 21.27 9.05 -21.41
CA ARG A 61 20.78 7.68 -21.17
C ARG A 61 20.71 7.33 -19.69
N GLU A 62 21.70 7.77 -18.92
CA GLU A 62 21.81 7.53 -17.49
C GLU A 62 20.70 8.24 -16.71
N ILE A 63 20.35 9.47 -17.11
CA ILE A 63 19.26 10.25 -16.51
C ILE A 63 17.90 9.66 -16.90
N ASP A 64 17.73 9.24 -18.15
CA ASP A 64 16.49 8.64 -18.63
C ASP A 64 16.19 7.33 -17.86
N ARG A 65 17.20 6.48 -17.68
CA ARG A 65 17.09 5.25 -16.88
C ARG A 65 16.77 5.53 -15.41
N LEU A 66 17.33 6.60 -14.86
CA LEU A 66 17.03 7.03 -13.49
C LEU A 66 15.57 7.48 -13.36
N ALA A 67 15.09 8.31 -14.29
CA ALA A 67 13.72 8.77 -14.34
C ALA A 67 12.72 7.61 -14.43
N GLU A 68 12.99 6.60 -15.27
CA GLU A 68 12.17 5.39 -15.38
C GLU A 68 12.12 4.61 -14.04
N SER A 69 13.27 4.41 -13.40
CA SER A 69 13.34 3.72 -12.10
C SER A 69 12.56 4.46 -11.00
N PHE A 70 12.68 5.79 -10.95
CA PHE A 70 11.93 6.59 -9.99
C PHE A 70 10.43 6.59 -10.28
N ASN A 71 10.02 6.71 -11.54
CA ASN A 71 8.61 6.62 -11.93
C ASN A 71 7.99 5.28 -11.51
N GLY A 72 8.73 4.17 -11.66
CA GLY A 72 8.26 2.87 -11.16
C GLY A 72 8.16 2.80 -9.62
N ILE A 73 9.00 3.53 -8.87
CA ILE A 73 8.85 3.66 -7.42
C ILE A 73 7.60 4.48 -7.09
N LEU A 74 7.38 5.60 -7.77
CA LEU A 74 6.21 6.45 -7.56
C LEU A 74 4.90 5.73 -7.84
N GLU A 75 4.85 4.95 -8.92
CA GLU A 75 3.69 4.13 -9.27
C GLU A 75 3.34 3.12 -8.17
N ARG A 76 4.36 2.41 -7.63
CA ARG A 76 4.14 1.49 -6.50
C ARG A 76 3.72 2.21 -5.22
N LEU A 77 4.28 3.40 -4.99
CA LEU A 77 3.95 4.20 -3.82
C LEU A 77 2.50 4.69 -3.89
N GLU A 78 2.09 5.25 -5.03
CA GLU A 78 0.72 5.69 -5.32
C GLU A 78 -0.27 4.55 -5.14
N ALA A 79 -0.03 3.39 -5.76
CA ALA A 79 -0.87 2.21 -5.59
C ALA A 79 -0.97 1.75 -4.11
N SER A 80 0.11 1.85 -3.34
CA SER A 80 0.09 1.48 -1.91
C SER A 80 -0.72 2.46 -1.07
N PHE A 81 -0.62 3.76 -1.35
CA PHE A 81 -1.38 4.79 -0.65
C PHE A 81 -2.87 4.74 -1.01
N GLU A 82 -3.20 4.46 -2.28
CA GLU A 82 -4.58 4.26 -2.71
C GLU A 82 -5.20 3.05 -2.00
N ALA A 83 -4.52 1.91 -1.96
CA ALA A 83 -4.97 0.72 -1.25
C ALA A 83 -5.14 0.97 0.27
N GLU A 84 -4.20 1.69 0.90
CA GLU A 84 -4.31 2.08 2.31
C GLU A 84 -5.53 3.00 2.53
N ARG A 85 -5.74 3.97 1.64
CA ARG A 85 -6.87 4.90 1.71
C ARG A 85 -8.20 4.17 1.55
N GLU A 86 -8.32 3.27 0.60
CA GLU A 86 -9.51 2.44 0.40
C GLU A 86 -9.83 1.63 1.66
N THR A 87 -8.83 0.95 2.22
CA THR A 87 -8.96 0.17 3.46
C THR A 87 -9.43 1.06 4.62
N LYS A 88 -8.85 2.26 4.75
CA LYS A 88 -9.22 3.22 5.79
C LYS A 88 -10.63 3.78 5.61
N GLU A 89 -11.05 4.03 4.37
CA GLU A 89 -12.41 4.48 4.05
C GLU A 89 -13.43 3.37 4.30
N GLN A 90 -13.11 2.11 3.96
CA GLN A 90 -13.92 0.94 4.28
C GLN A 90 -14.09 0.77 5.80
N MET A 91 -12.99 0.85 6.56
CA MET A 91 -13.03 0.79 8.02
C MET A 91 -13.90 1.92 8.61
N ARG A 92 -13.79 3.15 8.10
CA ARG A 92 -14.62 4.27 8.55
C ARG A 92 -16.11 4.02 8.30
N ARG A 93 -16.47 3.52 7.11
CA ARG A 93 -17.86 3.17 6.78
C ARG A 93 -18.38 2.07 7.69
N PHE A 94 -17.59 1.00 7.87
CA PHE A 94 -17.92 -0.10 8.76
C PHE A 94 -18.17 0.36 10.22
N ILE A 95 -17.31 1.22 10.77
CA ILE A 95 -17.50 1.79 12.11
C ILE A 95 -18.78 2.61 12.19
N ALA A 96 -19.10 3.39 11.16
CA ALA A 96 -20.31 4.20 11.11
C ALA A 96 -21.57 3.32 11.09
N ASP A 97 -21.58 2.27 10.26
CA ASP A 97 -22.69 1.32 10.13
C ASP A 97 -22.88 0.53 11.43
N ALA A 98 -21.80 0.00 12.00
CA ALA A 98 -21.83 -0.69 13.28
C ALA A 98 -22.36 0.20 14.41
N SER A 99 -21.97 1.48 14.43
CA SER A 99 -22.46 2.45 15.42
C SER A 99 -23.96 2.68 15.31
N HIS A 100 -24.51 2.71 14.09
CA HIS A 100 -25.94 2.81 13.87
C HIS A 100 -26.70 1.56 14.33
N GLU A 101 -26.20 0.38 13.96
CA GLU A 101 -26.80 -0.90 14.31
C GLU A 101 -26.75 -1.18 15.82
N LEU A 102 -25.72 -0.71 16.53
CA LEU A 102 -25.63 -0.82 18.00
C LEU A 102 -26.59 0.15 18.72
N ARG A 103 -26.84 1.33 18.15
CA ARG A 103 -27.68 2.36 18.79
C ARG A 103 -29.13 1.93 18.92
N THR A 104 -29.67 1.24 17.92
CA THR A 104 -31.08 0.82 17.88
C THR A 104 -31.47 -0.08 19.07
N PRO A 105 -30.83 -1.24 19.29
CA PRO A 105 -31.15 -2.10 20.43
C PRO A 105 -30.85 -1.42 21.77
N LEU A 106 -29.80 -0.61 21.86
CA LEU A 106 -29.48 0.16 23.07
C LEU A 106 -30.58 1.18 23.40
N THR A 107 -31.12 1.87 22.40
CA THR A 107 -32.23 2.82 22.56
C THR A 107 -33.50 2.10 23.01
N SER A 108 -33.77 0.92 22.46
CA SER A 108 -34.90 0.08 22.88
C SER A 108 -34.77 -0.38 24.34
N ILE A 109 -33.59 -0.87 24.74
CA ILE A 109 -33.31 -1.25 26.13
C ILE A 109 -33.54 -0.05 27.06
N HIS A 110 -33.03 1.13 26.68
CA HIS A 110 -33.21 2.35 27.46
C HIS A 110 -34.68 2.74 27.58
N GLY A 111 -35.45 2.66 26.50
CA GLY A 111 -36.88 2.94 26.49
C GLY A 111 -37.68 2.00 27.40
N PHE A 112 -37.40 0.69 27.37
CA PHE A 112 -38.02 -0.26 28.29
C PHE A 112 -37.61 0.01 29.75
N LEU A 113 -36.35 0.33 29.99
CA LEU A 113 -35.85 0.68 31.32
C LEU A 113 -36.57 1.92 31.86
N GLU A 114 -36.74 2.95 31.04
CA GLU A 114 -37.41 4.20 31.43
C GLU A 114 -38.90 3.98 31.74
N VAL A 115 -39.59 3.14 30.96
CA VAL A 115 -40.98 2.74 31.25
C VAL A 115 -41.09 2.01 32.58
N LEU A 116 -40.16 1.09 32.87
CA LEU A 116 -40.11 0.37 34.14
C LEU A 116 -39.88 1.33 35.32
N LEU A 117 -38.93 2.25 35.19
CA LEU A 117 -38.60 3.25 36.21
C LEU A 117 -39.76 4.22 36.50
N ARG A 118 -40.64 4.47 35.53
CA ARG A 118 -41.85 5.31 35.70
C ARG A 118 -43.02 4.59 36.40
N GLY A 119 -42.81 3.36 36.89
CA GLY A 119 -43.79 2.63 37.70
C GLY A 119 -44.41 1.41 37.03
N ALA A 120 -44.11 1.13 35.76
CA ALA A 120 -44.52 -0.11 35.10
C ALA A 120 -43.88 -1.36 35.75
N ALA A 121 -42.79 -1.18 36.52
CA ALA A 121 -42.18 -2.24 37.31
C ALA A 121 -43.11 -2.84 38.38
N ASN A 122 -44.12 -2.08 38.84
CA ASN A 122 -45.09 -2.56 39.84
C ASN A 122 -46.18 -3.46 39.24
N GLN A 123 -46.21 -3.62 37.91
CA GLN A 123 -47.18 -4.46 37.20
C GLN A 123 -46.47 -5.72 36.68
N PRO A 124 -46.78 -6.92 37.21
CA PRO A 124 -46.04 -8.14 36.88
C PRO A 124 -45.98 -8.43 35.38
N ASP A 125 -47.08 -8.22 34.66
CA ASP A 125 -47.16 -8.48 33.22
C ASP A 125 -46.32 -7.50 32.40
N GLN A 126 -46.29 -6.22 32.78
CA GLN A 126 -45.49 -5.21 32.10
C GLN A 126 -44.00 -5.38 32.39
N LEU A 127 -43.66 -5.70 33.65
CA LEU A 127 -42.30 -6.05 34.06
C LEU A 127 -41.76 -7.22 33.25
N HIS A 128 -42.52 -8.32 33.18
CA HIS A 128 -42.10 -9.50 32.45
C HIS A 128 -41.92 -9.22 30.94
N LYS A 129 -42.84 -8.47 30.32
CA LYS A 129 -42.72 -8.06 28.91
C LYS A 129 -41.48 -7.19 28.65
N ALA A 130 -41.26 -6.17 29.47
CA ALA A 130 -40.11 -5.27 29.31
C ALA A 130 -38.78 -6.01 29.51
N LEU A 131 -38.67 -6.86 30.54
CA LEU A 131 -37.48 -7.70 30.76
C LEU A 131 -37.23 -8.65 29.58
N LYS A 132 -38.27 -9.30 29.06
CA LYS A 132 -38.15 -10.18 27.89
C LYS A 132 -37.70 -9.43 26.64
N SER A 133 -38.22 -8.23 26.41
CA SER A 133 -37.79 -7.38 25.28
C SER A 133 -36.34 -6.91 25.45
N MET A 134 -35.95 -6.42 26.64
CA MET A 134 -34.58 -6.02 26.93
C MET A 134 -33.59 -7.18 26.76
N HIS A 135 -33.96 -8.39 27.21
CA HIS A 135 -33.17 -9.59 26.97
C HIS A 135 -33.02 -9.89 25.48
N GLY A 136 -34.09 -9.78 24.70
CA GLY A 136 -34.04 -9.94 23.24
C GLY A 136 -33.08 -8.94 22.57
N GLU A 137 -33.10 -7.68 22.96
CA GLU A 137 -32.19 -6.66 22.43
C GLU A 137 -30.74 -6.86 22.89
N SER A 138 -30.52 -7.37 24.11
CA SER A 138 -29.20 -7.77 24.60
C SER A 138 -28.62 -8.94 23.78
N GLU A 139 -29.44 -9.94 23.46
CA GLU A 139 -29.04 -11.06 22.59
C GLU A 139 -28.69 -10.59 21.18
N ARG A 140 -29.47 -9.65 20.61
CA ARG A 140 -29.15 -9.03 19.31
C ARG A 140 -27.82 -8.29 19.34
N LEU A 141 -27.57 -7.48 20.37
CA LEU A 141 -26.29 -6.79 20.57
C LEU A 141 -25.13 -7.77 20.62
N ASN A 142 -25.26 -8.86 21.39
CA ASN A 142 -24.22 -9.87 21.51
C ASN A 142 -23.93 -10.56 20.16
N LYS A 143 -24.98 -10.90 19.40
CA LYS A 143 -24.84 -11.47 18.06
C LYS A 143 -24.13 -10.51 17.11
N LEU A 144 -24.54 -9.24 17.07
CA LEU A 144 -23.91 -8.23 16.22
C LEU A 144 -22.43 -8.07 16.57
N VAL A 145 -22.07 -7.92 17.85
CA VAL A 145 -20.67 -7.81 18.30
C VAL A 145 -19.86 -9.03 17.86
N HIS A 146 -20.42 -10.24 17.96
CA HIS A 146 -19.77 -11.46 17.50
C HIS A 146 -19.51 -11.46 15.99
N GLU A 147 -20.48 -11.00 15.19
CA GLU A 147 -20.34 -10.86 13.73
C GLU A 147 -19.26 -9.82 13.36
N LEU A 148 -19.20 -8.68 14.06
CA LEU A 148 -18.16 -7.67 13.84
C LEU A 148 -16.75 -8.20 14.16
N LEU A 149 -16.61 -8.97 15.25
CA LEU A 149 -15.34 -9.59 15.65
C LEU A 149 -14.90 -10.68 14.68
N LEU A 150 -15.84 -11.44 14.11
CA LEU A 150 -15.56 -12.43 13.08
C LEU A 150 -15.04 -11.76 11.81
N LEU A 151 -15.69 -10.68 11.37
CA LEU A 151 -15.27 -9.92 10.18
C LEU A 151 -13.86 -9.33 10.35
N ALA A 152 -13.59 -8.70 11.50
CA ALA A 152 -12.28 -8.12 11.81
C ALA A 152 -11.13 -9.16 11.83
N LYS A 153 -11.43 -10.43 12.10
CA LYS A 153 -10.45 -11.52 12.05
C LYS A 153 -10.19 -12.01 10.62
N LEU A 154 -11.20 -11.98 9.74
CA LEU A 154 -11.09 -12.39 8.34
C LEU A 154 -10.31 -11.39 7.48
N ASP A 155 -10.35 -10.10 7.82
CA ASP A 155 -9.66 -9.04 7.08
C ASP A 155 -8.12 -9.08 7.23
N ARG A 156 -7.60 -9.88 8.16
CA ARG A 156 -6.16 -10.16 8.28
C ARG A 156 -5.72 -11.17 7.23
N THR A 157 -5.73 -10.80 5.96
CA THR A 157 -5.04 -11.60 4.94
C THR A 157 -3.54 -11.54 5.25
N PRO A 158 -2.87 -12.69 5.47
CA PRO A 158 -1.46 -12.69 5.82
C PRO A 158 -0.64 -12.14 4.64
N HIS A 159 -0.11 -10.92 4.80
CA HIS A 159 0.79 -10.25 3.84
C HIS A 159 2.12 -10.99 3.61
N VAL A 160 2.27 -12.21 4.13
CA VAL A 160 3.48 -13.04 4.03
C VAL A 160 3.88 -13.36 2.59
N PHE A 161 2.96 -13.25 1.63
CA PHE A 161 3.22 -13.45 0.21
C PHE A 161 3.64 -12.16 -0.51
N ASN A 162 3.62 -11.00 0.15
CA ASN A 162 4.08 -9.75 -0.44
C ASN A 162 5.61 -9.74 -0.58
N ARG A 163 6.08 -9.15 -1.68
CA ARG A 163 7.51 -9.02 -1.97
C ARG A 163 8.17 -8.13 -0.92
N PHE A 164 9.31 -8.57 -0.39
CA PHE A 164 10.06 -7.89 0.68
C PHE A 164 9.39 -7.87 2.06
N TYR A 165 8.25 -8.56 2.23
CA TYR A 165 7.60 -8.66 3.53
C TYR A 165 8.39 -9.60 4.46
N ARG A 166 8.60 -9.17 5.71
CA ARG A 166 9.26 -9.95 6.78
C ARG A 166 8.49 -9.73 8.08
N SER A 167 8.19 -10.80 8.81
CA SER A 167 7.67 -10.69 10.18
C SER A 167 8.82 -10.42 11.17
N ASP A 168 8.53 -9.64 12.21
CA ASP A 168 9.50 -9.14 13.22
C ASP A 168 10.28 -10.26 13.93
N SER A 169 9.73 -11.48 13.99
CA SER A 169 10.31 -12.65 14.66
C SER A 169 11.56 -13.22 13.96
N SER A 170 11.99 -12.67 12.82
CA SER A 170 13.09 -13.19 11.99
C SER A 170 14.39 -12.39 12.06
N ARG A 171 14.57 -11.55 13.08
CA ARG A 171 15.80 -10.73 13.26
C ARG A 171 17.04 -11.52 13.68
N THR A 172 16.90 -12.79 14.09
CA THR A 172 17.96 -13.58 14.76
C THR A 172 18.61 -14.71 13.96
N ARG A 173 18.31 -14.91 12.66
CA ARG A 173 19.00 -15.94 11.85
C ARG A 173 20.13 -15.36 10.99
N LYS A 174 21.34 -15.93 11.14
CA LYS A 174 22.63 -15.58 10.51
C LYS A 174 22.66 -15.69 8.96
N TYR A 175 21.54 -16.07 8.35
CA TYR A 175 21.30 -16.14 6.89
C TYR A 175 19.89 -15.61 6.60
N GLY A 176 19.68 -14.31 6.71
CA GLY A 176 18.39 -13.67 6.44
C GLY A 176 18.27 -13.29 4.96
N GLY A 177 17.47 -14.01 4.18
CA GLY A 177 17.15 -13.66 2.79
C GLY A 177 16.33 -12.37 2.66
N ALA A 178 16.27 -11.80 1.46
CA ALA A 178 15.65 -10.49 1.16
C ALA A 178 14.11 -10.42 1.30
N GLY A 179 13.44 -11.42 1.92
CA GLY A 179 11.97 -11.45 1.99
C GLY A 179 11.29 -11.75 0.65
N LEU A 180 12.00 -12.42 -0.27
CA LEU A 180 11.50 -12.71 -1.62
C LEU A 180 10.91 -14.12 -1.76
N GLY A 181 11.30 -15.09 -0.92
CA GLY A 181 10.98 -16.51 -1.12
C GLY A 181 9.48 -16.80 -1.26
N LEU A 182 8.65 -16.27 -0.37
CA LEU A 182 7.21 -16.49 -0.39
C LEU A 182 6.51 -15.78 -1.57
N SER A 183 6.97 -14.58 -1.94
CA SER A 183 6.46 -13.86 -3.11
C SER A 183 6.79 -14.56 -4.44
N ILE A 184 7.97 -15.17 -4.53
CA ILE A 184 8.37 -15.99 -5.69
C ILE A 184 7.51 -17.26 -5.73
N THR A 185 7.34 -17.91 -4.58
CA THR A 185 6.50 -19.12 -4.47
C THR A 185 5.06 -18.82 -4.92
N LYS A 186 4.48 -17.71 -4.46
CA LYS A 186 3.16 -17.25 -4.89
C LYS A 186 3.11 -17.03 -6.41
N SER A 187 4.10 -16.35 -6.98
CA SER A 187 4.18 -16.12 -8.42
C SER A 187 4.26 -17.42 -9.23
N ILE A 188 5.03 -18.41 -8.77
CA ILE A 188 5.12 -19.73 -9.40
C ILE A 188 3.76 -20.43 -9.35
N VAL A 189 3.11 -20.46 -8.18
CA VAL A 189 1.80 -21.09 -8.02
C VAL A 189 0.74 -20.42 -8.91
N ASP A 190 0.75 -19.10 -9.01
CA ASP A 190 -0.18 -18.33 -9.85
C ASP A 190 0.03 -18.60 -11.35
N ILE A 191 1.30 -18.68 -11.80
CA ILE A 191 1.64 -19.06 -13.18
C ILE A 191 1.09 -20.46 -13.52
N HIS A 192 1.11 -21.38 -12.56
CA HIS A 192 0.57 -22.73 -12.72
C HIS A 192 -0.94 -22.82 -12.47
N ARG A 193 -1.64 -21.68 -12.38
CA ARG A 193 -3.08 -21.60 -12.07
C ARG A 193 -3.47 -22.34 -10.78
N GLY A 194 -2.54 -22.40 -9.83
CA GLY A 194 -2.75 -22.99 -8.52
C GLY A 194 -3.26 -21.99 -7.50
N THR A 195 -3.36 -22.43 -6.26
CA THR A 195 -3.67 -21.58 -5.10
C THR A 195 -2.75 -21.92 -3.95
N ILE A 196 -2.27 -20.91 -3.24
CA ILE A 196 -1.46 -21.06 -2.03
C ILE A 196 -2.17 -20.37 -0.87
N SER A 197 -2.22 -21.05 0.28
CA SER A 197 -2.73 -20.51 1.53
C SER A 197 -1.78 -20.83 2.68
N VAL A 198 -1.87 -20.07 3.77
CA VAL A 198 -1.08 -20.29 4.98
C VAL A 198 -2.02 -20.36 6.17
N VAL A 199 -1.78 -21.33 7.04
CA VAL A 199 -2.43 -21.45 8.34
C VAL A 199 -1.34 -21.34 9.39
N SER A 200 -1.43 -20.32 10.23
CA SER A 200 -0.50 -20.10 11.34
C SER A 200 -1.21 -20.42 12.65
N GLN A 201 -0.58 -21.20 13.50
CA GLN A 201 -1.08 -21.50 14.83
C GLN A 201 -0.06 -21.00 15.86
N GLU A 202 -0.51 -20.19 16.82
CA GLU A 202 0.34 -19.60 17.85
C GLU A 202 1.08 -20.72 18.61
N GLU A 203 2.38 -20.57 18.79
CA GLU A 203 3.31 -21.53 19.43
C GLU A 203 3.55 -22.88 18.70
N ALA A 204 2.76 -23.26 17.69
CA ALA A 204 2.94 -24.52 16.94
C ALA A 204 3.53 -24.35 15.52
N GLY A 205 3.66 -23.12 15.02
CA GLY A 205 4.31 -22.80 13.74
C GLY A 205 3.33 -22.50 12.59
N CYS A 206 3.85 -22.53 11.35
CA CYS A 206 3.09 -22.18 10.15
C CYS A 206 3.03 -23.36 9.16
N THR A 207 1.85 -23.67 8.65
CA THR A 207 1.61 -24.65 7.58
C THR A 207 1.24 -23.93 6.29
N PHE A 208 1.96 -24.21 5.20
CA PHE A 208 1.65 -23.68 3.87
C PHE A 208 1.02 -24.77 3.02
N ASN A 209 -0.16 -24.49 2.46
CA ASN A 209 -0.89 -25.41 1.58
C ASN A 209 -0.82 -24.90 0.15
N ILE A 210 -0.42 -25.75 -0.78
CA ILE A 210 -0.32 -25.44 -2.21
C ILE A 210 -1.20 -26.43 -2.98
N TRP A 211 -2.09 -25.88 -3.80
CA TRP A 211 -2.99 -26.62 -4.68
C TRP A 211 -2.61 -26.33 -6.12
N LEU A 212 -2.39 -27.36 -6.93
CA LEU A 212 -2.09 -27.25 -8.35
C LEU A 212 -3.10 -28.10 -9.14
N PRO A 213 -3.62 -27.59 -10.28
CA PRO A 213 -4.48 -28.39 -11.15
C PRO A 213 -3.68 -29.51 -11.82
N ILE A 214 -4.24 -30.73 -11.86
CA ILE A 214 -3.67 -31.85 -12.63
C ILE A 214 -4.22 -31.79 -14.04
N ILE A 215 -3.34 -31.70 -15.04
CA ILE A 215 -3.72 -31.87 -16.45
C ILE A 215 -3.68 -33.36 -16.74
N ILE A 216 -4.85 -33.99 -16.86
CA ILE A 216 -4.97 -35.37 -17.35
C ILE A 216 -5.16 -35.28 -18.87
N GLU A 217 -4.08 -35.46 -19.63
CA GLU A 217 -4.19 -35.73 -21.06
C GLU A 217 -4.77 -37.14 -21.23
N LEU A 218 -6.05 -37.20 -21.60
CA LEU A 218 -6.68 -38.40 -22.10
C LEU A 218 -5.99 -38.79 -23.41
N ILE A 219 -5.08 -39.76 -23.35
CA ILE A 219 -4.55 -40.46 -24.53
C ILE A 219 -5.75 -41.14 -25.22
N GLN A 220 -6.32 -40.47 -26.22
CA GLN A 220 -7.23 -41.13 -27.16
C GLN A 220 -6.38 -42.04 -28.05
N SER A 221 -6.43 -43.34 -27.77
CA SER A 221 -6.07 -44.37 -28.74
C SER A 221 -7.09 -44.37 -29.87
N SER A 222 -6.65 -44.08 -31.10
CA SER A 222 -7.30 -44.53 -32.34
C SER A 222 -6.22 -44.77 -33.39
#